data_AF-A0A615DZR8-F1
#
_entry.id   AF-A0A615DZR8-F1
#
_cell.length_a   1.000
_cell.length_b   1.000
_cell.length_c   1.000
_cell.angle_alpha   90.00
_cell.angle_beta   90.00
_cell.angle_gamma   90.00
#
_symmetry.space_group_name_H-M   'P 1'
#
loop_
_entity.id
_entity.type
_entity.pdbx_description
1 polymer ?
#
loop_
_entity_poly.entity_id
_entity_poly.type
_entity_poly.pdbx_seq_one_letter_code
_entity_poly.pdbx_strand_id
1 'polypeptide(L)'
;MAGNTIGQLFRVTTFGESHGLALGCIVDGVPPGIPLTEADLQHDLDRRRPGTSRYTTQRREPDQVKILSGVFDGVTTGTSIGLLIENTDQRSQDYSAIKDVFRPGHADYTYEQKYGLRDYRGGGRSSARETA
;
A
#
# COMPACT_ATOMS: atom_id res chain seq x y z
N MET A 1 -14.84 5.68 -2.97
CA MET A 1 -13.95 6.78 -2.57
C MET A 1 -13.42 7.40 -3.85
N ALA A 2 -13.72 8.66 -4.17
CA ALA A 2 -13.13 9.27 -5.35
C ALA A 2 -11.61 9.46 -5.11
N GLY A 3 -10.78 9.12 -6.10
CA GLY A 3 -9.36 9.46 -6.09
C GLY A 3 -8.39 8.38 -5.61
N ASN A 4 -8.73 7.09 -5.69
CA ASN A 4 -7.72 6.02 -5.52
C ASN A 4 -6.95 5.69 -6.82
N THR A 5 -7.26 6.38 -7.92
CA THR A 5 -6.58 6.28 -9.20
C THR A 5 -5.91 7.61 -9.52
N ILE A 6 -4.62 7.56 -9.87
CA ILE A 6 -3.84 8.71 -10.30
C ILE A 6 -3.40 8.49 -11.75
N GLY A 7 -3.50 9.52 -12.58
CA GLY A 7 -3.07 9.50 -13.99
C GLY A 7 -4.21 9.43 -15.00
N GLN A 8 -3.85 9.44 -16.29
CA GLN A 8 -4.81 9.47 -17.41
C GLN A 8 -4.55 8.37 -18.43
N LEU A 9 -3.38 8.29 -19.05
CA LEU A 9 -3.05 7.19 -19.97
C LEU A 9 -2.34 6.09 -19.20
N PHE A 10 -1.25 6.47 -18.55
CA PHE A 10 -0.64 5.70 -17.47
C PHE A 10 -1.43 5.96 -16.19
N ARG A 11 -2.05 4.93 -15.63
CA ARG A 11 -2.89 5.04 -14.43
C ARG A 11 -2.43 4.07 -13.36
N VAL A 12 -2.37 4.55 -12.12
CA VAL A 12 -2.09 3.71 -10.95
C VAL A 12 -3.30 3.74 -10.04
N THR A 13 -3.87 2.57 -9.75
CA THR A 13 -5.01 2.42 -8.84
C THR A 13 -4.59 1.59 -7.64
N THR A 14 -4.69 2.15 -6.42
CA THR A 14 -4.22 1.47 -5.19
C THR A 14 -5.36 0.93 -4.34
N PHE A 15 -5.10 -0.17 -3.62
CA PHE A 15 -6.02 -0.80 -2.68
C PHE A 15 -5.30 -1.35 -1.44
N GLY A 16 -6.10 -1.67 -0.42
CA GLY A 16 -5.65 -2.26 0.83
C GLY A 16 -5.53 -1.27 1.99
N GLU A 17 -5.49 -1.83 3.18
CA GLU A 17 -5.40 -1.11 4.45
C GLU A 17 -4.16 -1.55 5.22
N SER A 18 -3.64 -0.67 6.07
CA SER A 18 -2.40 -0.94 6.82
C SER A 18 -2.44 -2.14 7.79
N HIS A 19 -3.62 -2.63 8.13
CA HIS A 19 -3.84 -3.82 8.98
C HIS A 19 -4.67 -4.89 8.25
N GLY A 20 -4.88 -4.73 6.94
CA GLY A 20 -5.43 -5.76 6.07
C GLY A 20 -4.39 -6.84 5.77
N LEU A 21 -4.76 -7.82 4.94
CA LEU A 21 -3.86 -8.92 4.55
C LEU A 21 -2.70 -8.45 3.67
N ALA A 22 -2.96 -7.48 2.80
CA ALA A 22 -2.00 -6.98 1.84
C ALA A 22 -2.38 -5.56 1.40
N LEU A 23 -1.41 -4.91 0.76
CA LEU A 23 -1.63 -3.79 -0.13
C LEU A 23 -1.44 -4.25 -1.57
N GLY A 24 -1.97 -3.48 -2.49
CA GLY A 24 -1.62 -3.67 -3.88
C GLY A 24 -2.03 -2.50 -4.75
N CYS A 25 -1.63 -2.59 -6.01
CA CYS A 25 -2.05 -1.65 -7.01
C CYS A 25 -2.21 -2.32 -8.38
N ILE A 26 -2.94 -1.63 -9.23
CA ILE A 26 -3.07 -1.95 -10.65
C ILE A 26 -2.46 -0.80 -11.42
N VAL A 27 -1.52 -1.11 -12.30
CA VAL A 27 -0.88 -0.16 -13.21
C VAL A 27 -1.39 -0.43 -14.62
N ASP A 28 -2.11 0.54 -15.19
CA ASP A 28 -2.63 0.51 -16.55
C ASP A 28 -1.86 1.44 -17.48
N GLY A 29 -1.91 1.14 -18.78
CA GLY A 29 -1.31 1.98 -19.82
C GLY A 29 0.18 1.77 -20.03
N VAL A 30 0.73 0.66 -19.53
CA VAL A 30 2.10 0.24 -19.80
C VAL A 30 2.17 -0.40 -21.19
N PRO A 31 3.01 0.09 -22.12
CA PRO A 31 3.19 -0.57 -23.42
C PRO A 31 3.75 -2.00 -23.27
N PRO A 32 3.46 -2.90 -24.23
CA PRO A 32 4.08 -4.22 -24.26
C PRO A 32 5.58 -4.16 -24.61
N GLY A 33 6.33 -5.20 -24.24
CA GLY A 33 7.73 -5.41 -24.62
C GLY A 33 8.77 -4.70 -23.74
N ILE A 34 8.36 -4.14 -22.61
CA ILE A 34 9.26 -3.52 -21.62
C ILE A 34 9.75 -4.61 -20.66
N PRO A 35 11.06 -4.80 -20.46
CA PRO A 35 11.57 -5.72 -19.44
C PRO A 35 11.10 -5.29 -18.04
N LEU A 36 10.54 -6.22 -17.28
CA LEU A 36 10.07 -5.97 -15.92
C LEU A 36 10.10 -7.24 -15.08
N THR A 37 10.69 -7.13 -13.89
CA THR A 37 10.74 -8.16 -12.84
C THR A 37 10.48 -7.52 -11.47
N GLU A 38 10.18 -8.34 -10.46
CA GLU A 38 10.05 -7.86 -9.07
C GLU A 38 11.31 -7.14 -8.58
N ALA A 39 12.49 -7.57 -9.04
CA ALA A 39 13.77 -6.98 -8.63
C ALA A 39 13.91 -5.51 -9.04
N ASP A 40 13.29 -5.12 -10.16
CA ASP A 40 13.29 -3.73 -10.64
C ASP A 40 12.51 -2.79 -9.70
N LEU A 41 11.52 -3.33 -8.98
CA LEU A 41 10.67 -2.61 -8.03
C LEU A 41 11.21 -2.71 -6.59
N GLN A 42 11.83 -3.84 -6.25
CA GLN A 42 12.25 -4.14 -4.88
C GLN A 42 13.27 -3.14 -4.34
N HIS A 43 14.14 -2.58 -5.20
CA HIS A 43 15.12 -1.58 -4.79
C HIS A 43 14.47 -0.35 -4.14
N ASP A 44 13.40 0.17 -4.74
CA ASP A 44 12.70 1.35 -4.21
C ASP A 44 11.87 1.01 -2.98
N LEU A 45 11.30 -0.20 -2.92
CA LEU A 45 10.62 -0.71 -1.73
C LEU A 45 11.60 -0.84 -0.55
N ASP A 46 12.80 -1.35 -0.76
CA ASP A 46 13.83 -1.48 0.27
C ASP A 46 14.34 -0.14 0.79
N ARG A 47 14.35 0.90 -0.06
CA ARG A 47 14.66 2.28 0.37
C ARG A 47 13.55 2.88 1.22
N ARG A 48 12.30 2.54 0.92
CA ARG A 48 11.09 3.08 1.56
C ARG A 48 10.72 2.34 2.85
N ARG A 49 11.04 1.04 2.95
CA ARG A 49 10.52 0.15 4.00
C ARG A 49 10.80 0.68 5.42
N PRO A 50 9.89 0.41 6.36
CA PRO A 50 10.07 0.78 7.77
C PRO A 50 11.25 0.07 8.44
N GLY A 51 11.62 0.51 9.65
CA GLY A 51 12.60 -0.20 10.49
C GLY A 51 14.06 -0.01 10.11
N THR A 52 14.37 0.92 9.21
CA THR A 52 15.74 1.26 8.79
C THR A 52 16.51 2.12 9.81
N SER A 53 15.82 2.71 10.79
CA SER A 53 16.42 3.57 11.80
C SER A 53 15.73 3.39 13.16
N ARG A 54 16.46 3.66 14.25
CA ARG A 54 15.91 3.65 15.62
C ARG A 54 14.78 4.65 15.85
N TYR A 55 14.62 5.63 14.95
CA TYR A 55 13.59 6.68 15.03
C TYR A 55 12.34 6.37 14.20
N THR A 56 12.36 5.32 13.39
CA THR A 56 11.20 4.91 12.60
C THR A 56 10.42 3.82 13.33
N THR A 57 9.26 3.44 12.79
CA THR A 57 8.45 2.37 13.37
C THR A 57 9.29 1.09 13.54
N GLN A 58 9.04 0.36 14.63
CA GLN A 58 9.69 -0.92 14.91
C GLN A 58 9.21 -2.05 14.00
N ARG A 59 8.17 -1.81 13.19
CA ARG A 59 7.68 -2.82 12.24
C ARG A 59 8.76 -3.19 11.26
N ARG A 60 8.90 -4.50 11.05
CA ARG A 60 9.81 -5.07 10.06
C ARG A 60 9.00 -5.71 8.95
N GLU A 61 8.52 -4.87 8.05
CA GLU A 61 7.86 -5.33 6.82
C GLU A 61 8.94 -5.51 5.75
N PRO A 62 9.09 -6.71 5.16
CA PRO A 62 10.09 -6.95 4.12
C PRO A 62 9.68 -6.35 2.77
N ASP A 63 8.42 -5.90 2.64
CA ASP A 63 7.86 -5.26 1.45
C ASP A 63 8.18 -6.01 0.15
N GLN A 64 8.02 -7.33 0.19
CA GLN A 64 8.23 -8.17 -0.99
C GLN A 64 7.06 -7.97 -1.95
N VAL A 65 7.36 -7.41 -3.11
CA VAL A 65 6.38 -7.25 -4.18
C VAL A 65 6.23 -8.55 -4.97
N LYS A 66 4.98 -8.84 -5.36
CA LYS A 66 4.64 -9.91 -6.29
C LYS A 66 3.95 -9.30 -7.51
N ILE A 67 4.42 -9.63 -8.71
CA ILE A 67 3.72 -9.30 -9.94
C ILE A 67 2.67 -10.39 -10.20
N LEU A 68 1.39 -9.99 -10.20
CA LEU A 68 0.25 -10.90 -10.35
C LEU A 68 -0.24 -11.03 -11.81
N SER A 69 0.01 -10.00 -12.64
CA SER A 69 -0.46 -9.96 -14.03
C SER A 69 0.35 -8.97 -14.86
N GLY A 70 0.12 -8.94 -16.17
CA GLY A 70 0.67 -7.91 -17.07
C GLY A 70 2.14 -8.11 -17.47
N VAL A 71 2.76 -9.19 -17.01
CA VAL A 71 4.12 -9.61 -17.38
C VAL A 71 4.10 -11.07 -17.78
N PHE A 72 4.81 -11.40 -18.87
CA PHE A 72 5.02 -12.77 -19.35
C PHE A 72 6.47 -12.87 -19.84
N ASP A 73 7.19 -13.94 -19.45
CA ASP A 73 8.62 -14.14 -19.77
C ASP A 73 9.51 -12.90 -19.50
N GLY A 74 9.24 -12.20 -18.40
CA GLY A 74 10.01 -11.03 -17.96
C GLY A 74 9.78 -9.76 -18.78
N VAL A 75 8.75 -9.72 -19.63
CA VAL A 75 8.37 -8.52 -20.40
C VAL A 75 6.89 -8.19 -20.21
N THR A 76 6.57 -6.89 -20.26
CA THR A 76 5.19 -6.41 -20.16
C THR A 76 4.36 -6.88 -21.36
N THR A 77 3.10 -7.21 -21.13
CA THR A 77 2.17 -7.70 -22.18
C THR A 77 1.29 -6.62 -22.77
N GLY A 78 1.31 -5.40 -22.21
CA GLY A 78 0.40 -4.31 -22.59
C GLY A 78 -0.93 -4.31 -21.83
N THR A 79 -1.19 -5.35 -21.03
CA THR A 79 -2.37 -5.40 -20.13
C THR A 79 -2.04 -4.83 -18.76
N SER A 80 -3.06 -4.68 -17.91
CA SER A 80 -2.92 -4.23 -16.53
C SER A 80 -1.90 -5.05 -15.75
N ILE A 81 -0.97 -4.36 -15.08
CA ILE A 81 0.02 -4.96 -14.18
C ILE A 81 -0.54 -4.92 -12.76
N GLY A 82 -0.83 -6.08 -12.19
CA GLY A 82 -1.24 -6.22 -10.80
C GLY A 82 -0.02 -6.40 -9.91
N LEU A 83 0.09 -5.60 -8.86
CA LEU A 83 1.15 -5.69 -7.86
C LEU A 83 0.53 -5.94 -6.48
N LEU A 84 1.21 -6.77 -5.68
CA LEU A 84 0.78 -7.11 -4.32
C LEU A 84 1.97 -7.09 -3.37
N ILE A 85 1.77 -6.51 -2.18
CA ILE A 85 2.69 -6.54 -1.04
C ILE A 85 1.93 -7.04 0.17
N GLU A 86 2.38 -8.13 0.77
CA GLU A 86 1.76 -8.70 1.98
C GLU A 86 2.10 -7.85 3.22
N ASN A 87 1.14 -7.71 4.14
CA ASN A 87 1.43 -7.21 5.47
C ASN A 87 1.78 -8.42 6.36
N THR A 88 2.90 -8.36 7.07
CA THR A 88 3.45 -9.49 7.83
C THR A 88 3.65 -9.20 9.31
N ASP A 89 3.73 -7.93 9.71
CA ASP A 89 3.95 -7.50 11.10
C ASP A 89 2.87 -6.50 11.55
N GLN A 90 1.60 -6.80 11.23
CA GLN A 90 0.45 -6.03 11.71
C GLN A 90 0.17 -6.32 13.19
N ARG A 91 0.37 -5.30 14.03
CA ARG A 91 0.09 -5.36 15.47
C ARG A 91 -1.18 -4.61 15.80
N SER A 92 -2.33 -5.22 15.51
CA SER A 92 -3.64 -4.59 15.76
C SER A 92 -3.94 -4.37 17.23
N GLN A 93 -3.39 -5.20 18.12
CA GLN A 93 -3.66 -5.15 19.56
C GLN A 93 -3.17 -3.85 20.20
N ASP A 94 -2.06 -3.28 19.71
CA ASP A 94 -1.46 -2.02 20.20
C ASP A 94 -2.41 -0.82 20.08
N TYR A 95 -3.45 -0.93 19.24
CA TYR A 95 -4.41 0.14 18.97
C TYR A 95 -5.71 0.01 19.76
N SER A 96 -5.89 -1.06 20.55
CA SER A 96 -7.15 -1.31 21.28
C SER A 96 -7.47 -0.21 22.30
N ALA A 97 -6.44 0.35 22.95
CA ALA A 97 -6.58 1.39 23.96
C ALA A 97 -7.02 2.76 23.38
N ILE A 98 -6.88 2.95 22.07
CA ILE A 98 -7.24 4.21 21.39
C ILE A 98 -8.44 4.05 20.46
N LYS A 99 -9.17 2.94 20.58
CA LYS A 99 -10.38 2.67 19.78
C LYS A 99 -11.37 3.84 19.86
N ASP A 100 -11.58 4.37 21.06
CA ASP A 100 -12.58 5.43 21.31
C ASP A 100 -11.95 6.84 21.36
N VAL A 101 -10.70 6.98 20.89
CA VAL A 101 -9.95 8.25 20.88
C VAL A 101 -9.63 8.67 19.45
N PHE A 102 -9.82 9.95 19.13
CA PHE A 102 -9.30 10.53 17.88
C PHE A 102 -7.91 11.10 18.14
N ARG A 103 -6.91 10.62 17.39
CA ARG A 103 -5.52 11.08 17.57
C ARG A 103 -5.37 12.47 16.94
N PRO A 104 -4.83 13.46 17.68
CA PRO A 104 -4.53 14.77 17.11
C PRO A 104 -3.63 14.66 15.87
N GLY A 105 -4.00 15.36 14.79
CA GLY A 105 -3.26 15.34 13.52
C GLY A 105 -3.49 14.12 12.63
N HIS A 106 -4.29 13.14 13.05
CA HIS A 106 -4.67 11.99 12.23
C HIS A 106 -6.04 12.18 11.57
N ALA A 107 -6.29 11.39 10.53
CA ALA A 107 -7.54 11.44 9.77
C ALA A 107 -8.75 10.82 10.50
N ASP A 108 -8.57 10.33 11.74
CA ASP A 108 -9.56 9.56 12.50
C ASP A 108 -10.94 10.22 12.51
N TYR A 109 -11.01 11.45 13.03
CA TYR A 109 -12.26 12.20 13.14
C TYR A 109 -12.90 12.45 11.77
N THR A 110 -12.11 12.91 10.80
CA THR A 110 -12.62 13.23 9.45
C THR A 110 -13.15 12.00 8.71
N TYR A 111 -12.54 10.83 8.89
CA TYR A 111 -13.02 9.58 8.29
C TYR A 111 -14.35 9.16 8.89
N GLU A 112 -14.47 9.21 10.22
CA GLU A 112 -15.71 8.84 10.91
C GLU A 112 -16.85 9.80 10.57
N GLN A 113 -16.60 11.11 10.55
CA GLN A 113 -17.62 12.09 10.15
C GLN A 113 -18.05 11.94 8.68
N LYS A 114 -17.12 11.61 7.78
CA LYS A 114 -17.41 11.49 6.34
C LYS A 114 -18.10 10.18 5.97
N TYR A 115 -17.68 9.06 6.58
CA TYR A 115 -18.10 7.72 6.16
C TYR A 115 -18.91 6.96 7.22
N GLY A 116 -19.02 7.48 8.45
CA GLY A 116 -19.69 6.81 9.58
C GLY A 116 -18.94 5.59 10.12
N LEU A 117 -17.80 5.24 9.54
CA LEU A 117 -16.99 4.08 9.91
C LEU A 117 -15.51 4.43 9.85
N ARG A 118 -14.78 4.07 10.89
CA ARG A 118 -13.34 4.27 11.03
C ARG A 118 -12.67 2.95 11.41
N ASP A 119 -11.62 2.57 10.67
CA ASP A 119 -10.72 1.52 11.11
C ASP A 119 -9.69 2.10 12.08
N TYR A 120 -9.92 1.89 13.38
CA TYR A 120 -9.05 2.38 14.45
C TYR A 120 -7.73 1.60 14.55
N ARG A 121 -7.61 0.44 13.88
CA ARG A 121 -6.42 -0.42 13.88
C ARG A 121 -5.36 0.20 12.96
N GLY A 122 -4.74 1.30 13.40
CA GLY A 122 -3.84 2.09 12.57
C GLY A 122 -4.57 3.25 11.89
N GLY A 123 -4.28 3.50 10.61
CA GLY A 123 -4.89 4.60 9.84
C GLY A 123 -5.80 4.13 8.70
N GLY A 124 -6.12 2.84 8.62
CA GLY A 124 -6.79 2.26 7.46
C GLY A 124 -6.06 2.65 6.16
N ARG A 125 -6.80 3.26 5.22
CA ARG A 125 -6.28 3.81 3.96
C ARG A 125 -5.49 5.12 4.11
N SER A 126 -5.71 5.91 5.16
CA SER A 126 -4.95 7.16 5.40
C SER A 126 -3.56 6.90 5.99
N SER A 127 -3.16 5.65 6.11
CA SER A 127 -1.87 5.24 6.65
C SER A 127 -0.76 5.45 5.62
N ALA A 128 0.44 5.78 6.09
CA ALA A 128 1.65 5.79 5.27
C ALA A 128 2.01 4.41 4.68
N ARG A 129 1.29 3.35 5.03
CA ARG A 129 1.41 2.05 4.37
C ARG A 129 1.08 2.17 2.88
N GLU A 130 0.12 3.03 2.51
CA GLU A 130 -0.29 3.24 1.10
C GLU A 130 0.83 3.72 0.18
N THR A 131 1.93 4.26 0.73
CA THR A 131 3.09 4.67 -0.07
C THR A 131 4.01 3.51 -0.47
N ALA A 132 3.73 2.29 0.00
CA ALA A 132 4.43 1.06 -0.39
C ALA A 132 3.81 0.51 -1.67
#